data_AF-A0A0B0NJP4-F1
#
_entry.id   AF-A0A0B0NJP4-F1
#
_cell.length_a   1.000
_cell.length_b   1.000
_cell.length_c   1.000
_cell.angle_alpha   90.00
_cell.angle_beta   90.00
_cell.angle_gamma   90.00
#
_symmetry.space_group_name_H-M   'P 1'
#
loop_
_entity.id
_entity.type
_entity.pdbx_description
1 polymer ?
#
loop_
_entity_poly.entity_id
_entity_poly.type
_entity_poly.pdbx_seq_one_letter_code
_entity_poly.pdbx_strand_id
1 'polypeptide(L)' 'MRKSSDGAKDALQRHIVYSFGDHYYFRKEFKILNLLTGYIFLLDKFGRIRWQGFGLAKQGELSSLFYCTKVILEEK' A
#
# COMPACT_ATOMS: atom_id res chain seq x y z
N MET A 1 23.55 14.44 -1.49
CA MET A 1 22.64 15.34 -0.74
C MET A 1 22.35 14.71 0.62
N ARG A 2 22.90 15.23 1.72
CA ARG A 2 22.61 14.73 3.08
C ARG A 2 21.24 15.29 3.50
N LYS A 3 20.28 14.43 3.83
CA LYS A 3 19.04 14.85 4.50
C LYS A 3 19.33 15.02 5.98
N SER A 4 19.03 16.20 6.51
CA SER A 4 19.00 16.48 7.94
C SER A 4 17.90 15.63 8.60
N SER A 5 18.31 14.82 9.57
CA SER A 5 17.42 14.24 10.57
C SER A 5 17.22 15.28 11.66
N ASP A 6 15.98 15.63 11.98
CA ASP A 6 15.52 15.93 13.35
C ASP A 6 14.17 16.65 13.32
N GLY A 7 13.10 15.91 13.02
CA GLY A 7 11.74 16.46 13.11
C GLY A 7 10.58 15.46 13.00
N ALA A 8 10.83 14.15 12.89
CA ALA A 8 9.81 13.18 12.50
C ALA A 8 9.57 12.09 13.56
N LYS A 9 9.47 12.45 14.84
CA LYS A 9 9.09 11.46 15.87
C LYS A 9 7.61 11.09 15.84
N ASP A 10 6.78 11.85 15.14
CA ASP A 10 5.31 11.65 15.10
C ASP A 10 4.73 11.60 13.67
N ALA A 11 5.60 11.66 12.65
CA ALA A 11 5.17 11.52 11.26
C ALA A 11 5.17 10.04 10.89
N LEU A 12 4.04 9.54 10.36
CA LEU A 12 3.89 8.19 9.81
C LEU A 12 5.15 7.81 9.02
N GLN A 13 5.97 6.89 9.55
CA GLN A 13 7.23 6.52 8.91
C GLN A 13 6.92 5.81 7.59
N ARG A 14 7.01 6.55 6.48
CA ARG A 14 6.92 5.96 5.15
C ARG A 14 8.18 5.16 4.89
N HIS A 15 8.07 3.84 4.93
CA HIS A 15 9.15 2.95 4.54
C HIS A 15 9.02 2.66 3.05
N ILE A 16 9.92 3.25 2.24
CA ILE A 16 9.98 3.02 0.80
C ILE A 16 11.04 1.94 0.57
N VAL A 17 10.62 0.79 0.04
CA VAL A 17 11.51 -0.34 -0.28
C VAL A 17 11.52 -0.55 -1.79
N TYR A 18 12.69 -0.85 -2.33
CA TYR A 18 12.86 -1.24 -3.73
C TYR A 18 13.28 -2.71 -3.77
N SER A 19 12.68 -3.46 -4.68
CA SER A 19 13.08 -4.82 -5.02
C SER A 19 13.31 -4.87 -6.52
N PHE A 20 14.36 -5.56 -6.94
CA PHE A 20 14.75 -5.70 -8.34
C PHE A 20 14.90 -7.19 -8.68
N GLY A 21 14.61 -7.56 -9.92
CA GLY A 21 14.72 -8.94 -10.42
C GLY A 21 13.42 -9.42 -11.06
N ASP A 22 13.26 -10.75 -11.13
CA ASP A 22 12.04 -11.34 -11.66
C ASP A 22 10.88 -11.23 -10.65
N HIS A 23 9.93 -10.35 -10.96
CA HIS A 23 8.70 -10.19 -10.20
C HIS A 23 7.49 -10.84 -10.89
N TYR A 24 7.71 -11.72 -11.88
CA TYR A 24 6.63 -12.37 -12.62
C TYR A 24 5.68 -13.14 -11.70
N TYR A 25 6.22 -13.96 -10.79
CA TYR A 25 5.42 -14.71 -9.83
C TYR A 25 4.56 -13.78 -8.97
N PHE A 26 5.18 -12.77 -8.35
CA PHE A 26 4.47 -11.81 -7.51
C PHE A 26 3.35 -11.09 -8.28
N ARG A 27 3.65 -10.59 -9.49
CA ARG A 27 2.65 -9.93 -10.34
C ARG A 27 1.50 -10.84 -10.71
N LYS A 28 1.78 -12.11 -11.00
CA LYS A 28 0.78 -13.12 -11.34
C LYS A 28 -0.15 -13.39 -10.15
N GLU A 29 0.42 -13.62 -8.97
CA GLU A 29 -0.37 -13.88 -7.74
C GLU A 29 -1.23 -12.66 -7.35
N PHE A 30 -0.68 -11.45 -7.45
CA PHE A 30 -1.40 -10.20 -7.14
C PHE A 30 -2.27 -9.67 -8.29
N LYS A 31 -2.36 -10.40 -9.41
CA LYS A 31 -3.13 -10.01 -10.61
C LYS A 31 -2.78 -8.61 -11.14
N ILE A 32 -1.50 -8.25 -11.08
CA ILE A 32 -0.94 -7.01 -11.66
C ILE A 32 -0.75 -7.26 -13.17
N LEU A 33 -1.81 -7.04 -13.93
CA LEU A 33 -1.84 -7.31 -15.38
C LEU A 33 -1.23 -6.16 -16.20
N ASN A 34 -1.41 -4.91 -15.76
CA ASN A 34 -0.95 -3.74 -16.49
C ASN A 34 0.21 -3.04 -15.77
N LEU A 35 1.42 -3.13 -16.32
CA LEU A 35 2.63 -2.56 -15.70
C LEU A 35 2.65 -1.02 -15.67
N LEU A 36 1.80 -0.36 -16.45
CA LEU A 36 1.70 1.11 -16.50
C LEU A 36 0.65 1.64 -15.51
N THR A 37 -0.07 0.76 -14.82
CA THR A 37 -1.07 1.14 -13.83
C THR A 37 -0.48 0.98 -12.42
N GLY A 38 -0.62 2.01 -11.59
CA GLY A 38 -0.30 1.90 -10.17
C GLY A 38 -1.32 1.01 -9.47
N TYR A 39 -0.86 0.07 -8.63
CA TYR A 39 -1.72 -0.77 -7.80
C TYR A 39 -1.47 -0.46 -6.32
N ILE A 40 -2.53 -0.51 -5.52
CA ILE A 40 -2.49 -0.27 -4.08
C ILE A 40 -3.20 -1.43 -3.40
N PHE A 41 -2.56 -1.99 -2.37
CA PHE A 41 -3.13 -3.05 -1.55
C PHE A 41 -3.08 -2.63 -0.09
N LEU A 42 -4.15 -2.88 0.65
CA LEU A 42 -4.20 -2.78 2.10
C LEU A 42 -4.07 -4.19 2.66
N LEU A 43 -3.04 -4.40 3.48
CA LEU A 43 -2.75 -5.69 4.11
C LEU A 43 -3.05 -5.63 5.61
N ASP A 44 -3.49 -6.75 6.19
CA ASP A 44 -3.57 -6.91 7.64
C ASP A 44 -2.26 -7.45 8.24
N LYS A 45 -2.23 -7.64 9.57
CA LYS A 45 -1.08 -8.18 10.32
C LYS A 45 -0.67 -9.60 9.92
N PHE A 46 -1.53 -10.34 9.22
CA PHE A 46 -1.25 -11.69 8.71
C PHE A 46 -0.85 -11.69 7.24
N GLY A 47 -0.71 -10.52 6.61
CA GLY A 47 -0.37 -10.36 5.20
C GLY A 47 -1.55 -10.63 4.24
N ARG A 48 -2.79 -10.65 4.73
CA ARG A 48 -3.97 -10.87 3.87
C ARG A 48 -4.40 -9.55 3.25
N ILE A 49 -4.80 -9.59 1.99
CA ILE A 49 -5.35 -8.44 1.28
C ILE A 49 -6.76 -8.15 1.83
N ARG A 50 -6.95 -6.98 2.42
CA ARG A 50 -8.23 -6.50 2.96
C ARG A 50 -8.92 -5.50 2.05
N TRP A 51 -8.15 -4.82 1.20
CA TRP A 51 -8.64 -3.90 0.19
C TRP A 51 -7.63 -3.78 -0.95
N GLN A 52 -8.11 -3.50 -2.16
CA GLN A 52 -7.27 -3.27 -3.33
C GLN A 52 -7.83 -2.13 -4.18
N GLY A 53 -6.94 -1.41 -4.87
CA GLY A 53 -7.27 -0.37 -5.82
C GLY A 53 -6.21 -0.26 -6.91
N PHE A 54 -6.56 0.40 -8.02
CA PHE A 54 -5.66 0.57 -9.15
C PHE A 54 -5.92 1.91 -9.86
N GLY A 55 -4.88 2.48 -10.46
CA GLY A 55 -4.96 3.74 -11.19
C GLY A 55 -5.17 4.95 -10.27
N LEU A 56 -5.93 5.92 -10.75
CA LEU A 56 -6.26 7.13 -10.00
C LEU A 56 -7.46 6.88 -9.10
N ALA A 57 -7.27 7.07 -7.80
CA ALA A 57 -8.33 6.88 -6.81
C ALA A 57 -9.44 7.93 -6.98
N LYS A 58 -10.69 7.46 -7.05
CA LYS A 58 -11.89 8.30 -6.95
C LYS A 58 -12.23 8.55 -5.48
N GLN A 59 -13.02 9.59 -5.22
CA GLN A 59 -13.41 9.96 -3.84
C GLN A 59 -14.08 8.79 -3.08
N GLY A 60 -14.96 8.04 -3.75
CA GLY A 60 -15.61 6.88 -3.12
C GLY A 60 -14.64 5.74 -2.77
N GLU A 61 -13.61 5.53 -3.60
CA GLU A 61 -12.57 4.53 -3.34
C GLU A 61 -11.72 4.93 -2.13
N LEU A 62 -11.39 6.22 -2.01
CA LEU A 62 -10.68 6.75 -0.83
C LEU A 62 -11.51 6.56 0.44
N SER A 63 -12.80 6.88 0.41
CA SER A 63 -13.70 6.64 1.56
C SER A 63 -13.76 5.16 1.94
N SER A 64 -13.82 4.25 0.95
CA SER A 64 -13.79 2.81 1.20
C SER A 64 -12.47 2.33 1.81
N LEU A 65 -11.34 2.87 1.34
CA LEU A 65 -10.01 2.57 1.85
C LEU A 65 -9.87 3.00 3.31
N PHE A 66 -10.29 4.22 3.64
CA PHE A 66 -10.24 4.72 5.02
C PHE A 66 -11.14 3.91 5.95
N TYR A 67 -12.35 3.55 5.49
CA TYR A 67 -13.24 2.70 6.26
C TYR A 67 -12.62 1.33 6.55
N CYS A 68 -12.09 0.65 5.52
CA CYS A 68 -11.42 -0.65 5.70
C CYS A 68 -10.22 -0.54 6.63
N THR A 69 -9.43 0.52 6.50
CA THR A 69 -8.28 0.78 7.37
C THR A 69 -8.71 0.92 8.83
N LYS A 70 -9.79 1.67 9.10
CA LYS A 70 -10.33 1.82 10.45
C LYS A 70 -10.79 0.49 11.03
N VAL A 71 -11.51 -0.33 10.25
CA VAL A 71 -11.96 -1.67 10.67
C VAL A 71 -10.77 -2.55 11.06
N ILE A 72 -9.71 -2.59 10.25
CA ILE A 72 -8.52 -3.41 10.55
C ILE A 72 -7.81 -2.95 11.82
N LEU A 73 -7.76 -1.64 12.08
CA LEU A 73 -7.13 -1.09 13.28
C LEU A 73 -7.94 -1.39 14.56
N GLU A 74 -9.25 -1.57 14.44
CA GLU A 74 -10.14 -1.94 15.54
C GLU A 74 -10.16 -3.47 15.80
N GLU A 75 -9.85 -4.29 14.79
CA GLU A 75 -9.65 -5.73 14.89
C GLU A 75 -8.36 -6.06 15.67
N LYS A 76 -8.48 -6.29 16.99
CA LYS A 76 -7.34 -6.62 17.89
C LYS A 76 -6.53 -7.84 17.47
#